data_AF-X1FQ67-F1
#
_entry.id   AF-X1FQ67-F1
#
_cell.length_a   1.000
_cell.length_b   1.000
_cell.length_c   1.000
_cell.angle_alpha   90.00
_cell.angle_beta   90.00
_cell.angle_gamma   90.00
#
_symmetry.space_group_name_H-M   'P 1'
#
loop_
_entity.id
_entity.type
_entity.pdbx_description
1 polymer ?
#
loop_
_entity_poly.entity_id
_entity_poly.type
_entity_poly.pdbx_seq_one_letter_code
_entity_poly.pdbx_strand_id
1 'polypeptide(L)'
;HSKSVLAESAYEILNDLMGDIHGARVPGVMAIKNPKIFKTKYPRYIVRNSITGILLALRKFEDLWVSQIEKILLKDDLPSEGVALLTEIKNRKIRKFCNIVIAHYAKNKFSPKTSIQKIEELLFKQGFETDDKFLLWTKGVISKMEVVRDIIAKKYNL
;
A
#
# COMPACT_ATOMS: atom_id res chain seq x y z
N HIS A 1 20.06 10.66 -12.77
CA HIS A 1 20.66 9.56 -11.98
C HIS A 1 21.00 8.39 -12.89
N SER A 2 22.07 7.65 -12.61
CA SER A 2 22.37 6.40 -13.34
C SER A 2 21.28 5.36 -13.06
N LYS A 3 21.09 4.38 -13.96
CA LYS A 3 20.11 3.31 -13.75
C LYS A 3 20.39 2.49 -12.48
N SER A 4 21.66 2.31 -12.13
CA SER A 4 22.06 1.59 -10.90
C SER A 4 21.60 2.31 -9.64
N VAL A 5 21.78 3.64 -9.56
CA VAL A 5 21.35 4.44 -8.40
C VAL A 5 19.83 4.43 -8.26
N LEU A 6 19.11 4.47 -9.38
CA LEU A 6 17.64 4.33 -9.36
C LEU A 6 17.20 2.92 -8.94
N ALA A 7 17.94 1.88 -9.32
CA ALA A 7 17.63 0.50 -8.94
C ALA A 7 17.83 0.27 -7.43
N GLU A 8 18.94 0.75 -6.88
CA GLU A 8 19.24 0.67 -5.44
C GLU A 8 18.17 1.42 -4.63
N SER A 9 17.85 2.65 -5.03
CA SER A 9 16.76 3.41 -4.38
C SER A 9 15.41 2.71 -4.49
N ALA A 10 15.06 2.15 -5.65
CA ALA A 10 13.81 1.42 -5.82
C ALA A 10 13.76 0.14 -4.96
N TYR A 11 14.88 -0.56 -4.83
CA TYR A 11 15.02 -1.76 -3.99
C TYR A 11 14.78 -1.43 -2.51
N GLU A 12 15.43 -0.38 -1.99
CA GLU A 12 15.24 0.08 -0.60
C GLU A 12 13.81 0.53 -0.35
N ILE A 13 13.24 1.35 -1.24
CA ILE A 13 11.85 1.82 -1.10
C ILE A 13 10.88 0.65 -1.10
N LEU A 14 11.07 -0.38 -1.94
CA LEU A 14 10.21 -1.57 -1.92
C LEU A 14 10.27 -2.30 -0.58
N ASN A 15 11.46 -2.45 0.02
CA ASN A 15 11.61 -3.03 1.35
C ASN A 15 10.84 -2.21 2.42
N ASP A 16 11.00 -0.89 2.40
CA ASP A 16 10.30 0.00 3.33
C ASP A 16 8.78 -0.09 3.17
N LEU A 17 8.28 -0.10 1.93
CA LEU A 17 6.84 -0.20 1.66
C LEU A 17 6.27 -1.55 2.10
N MET A 18 6.99 -2.65 1.91
CA MET A 18 6.58 -3.96 2.42
C MET A 18 6.57 -3.98 3.95
N GLY A 19 7.57 -3.37 4.59
CA GLY A 19 7.64 -3.15 6.03
C GLY A 19 6.45 -2.34 6.56
N ASP A 20 6.13 -1.22 5.91
CA ASP A 20 4.98 -0.36 6.24
C ASP A 20 3.67 -1.13 6.15
N ILE A 21 3.46 -1.90 5.07
CA ILE A 21 2.25 -2.72 4.89
C ILE A 21 2.18 -3.79 5.99
N HIS A 22 3.28 -4.48 6.27
CA HIS A 22 3.32 -5.50 7.32
C HIS A 22 3.03 -4.90 8.70
N GLY A 23 3.75 -3.83 9.06
CA GLY A 23 3.65 -3.13 10.33
C GLY A 23 2.30 -2.46 10.54
N ALA A 24 1.59 -2.07 9.49
CA ALA A 24 0.21 -1.62 9.57
C ALA A 24 -0.78 -2.79 9.67
N ARG A 25 -0.59 -3.85 8.89
CA ARG A 25 -1.50 -5.00 8.84
C ARG A 25 -1.61 -5.71 10.19
N VAL A 26 -0.49 -6.04 10.82
CA VAL A 26 -0.46 -6.82 12.07
C VAL A 26 -1.31 -6.18 13.18
N PRO A 27 -1.09 -4.91 13.57
CA PRO A 27 -1.92 -4.27 14.60
C PRO A 27 -3.37 -4.10 14.14
N GLY A 28 -3.62 -3.92 12.84
CA GLY A 28 -4.99 -3.84 12.30
C GLY A 28 -5.77 -5.14 12.48
N VAL A 29 -5.17 -6.27 12.11
CA VAL A 29 -5.76 -7.60 12.30
C VAL A 29 -5.94 -7.89 13.79
N MET A 30 -4.93 -7.55 14.62
CA MET A 30 -5.03 -7.73 16.07
C MET A 30 -6.14 -6.88 16.69
N ALA A 31 -6.37 -5.65 16.20
CA ALA A 31 -7.43 -4.79 16.70
C ALA A 31 -8.83 -5.32 16.35
N ILE A 32 -8.96 -6.10 15.28
CA ILE A 32 -10.21 -6.80 14.91
C ILE A 32 -10.37 -8.09 15.72
N LYS A 33 -9.36 -8.96 15.72
CA LYS A 33 -9.47 -10.32 16.28
C LYS A 33 -9.28 -10.37 17.79
N ASN A 34 -8.43 -9.50 18.34
CA ASN A 34 -8.03 -9.48 19.75
C ASN A 34 -8.02 -8.05 20.33
N PRO A 35 -9.14 -7.30 20.27
CA PRO A 35 -9.19 -5.88 20.64
C PRO A 35 -8.76 -5.58 22.09
N LYS A 36 -8.91 -6.54 23.00
CA LYS A 36 -8.59 -6.39 24.44
C LYS A 36 -7.11 -6.07 24.70
N ILE A 37 -6.20 -6.47 23.80
CA ILE A 37 -4.75 -6.26 23.96
C ILE A 37 -4.37 -4.77 23.96
N PHE A 38 -5.14 -3.93 23.25
CA PHE A 38 -4.83 -2.52 23.10
C PHE A 38 -5.29 -1.64 24.26
N LYS A 39 -5.95 -2.22 25.28
CA LYS A 39 -6.38 -1.52 26.50
C LYS A 39 -7.10 -0.18 26.21
N THR A 40 -7.90 -0.14 25.15
CA THR A 40 -8.63 1.05 24.70
C THR A 40 -10.10 0.73 24.49
N LYS A 41 -10.96 1.72 24.74
CA LYS A 41 -12.40 1.64 24.44
C LYS A 41 -12.68 1.67 22.93
N TYR A 42 -11.72 2.06 22.10
CA TYR A 42 -11.92 2.34 20.69
C TYR A 42 -10.88 1.67 19.77
N PRO A 43 -10.82 0.33 19.72
CA PRO A 43 -9.88 -0.41 18.87
C PRO A 43 -10.01 -0.09 17.37
N ARG A 44 -11.20 0.34 16.93
CA ARG A 44 -11.46 0.80 15.55
C ARG A 44 -10.52 1.91 15.05
N TYR A 45 -9.97 2.75 15.94
CA TYR A 45 -9.00 3.77 15.51
C TYR A 45 -7.66 3.17 15.09
N ILE A 46 -7.29 2.02 15.68
CA ILE A 46 -6.10 1.28 15.27
C ILE A 46 -6.33 0.67 13.88
N VAL A 47 -7.50 0.04 13.67
CA VAL A 47 -7.90 -0.49 12.36
C VAL A 47 -7.86 0.61 11.29
N ARG A 48 -8.41 1.79 11.59
CA ARG A 48 -8.34 2.96 10.70
C ARG A 48 -6.89 3.33 10.37
N ASN A 49 -6.02 3.46 11.38
CA ASN A 49 -4.63 3.86 11.16
C ASN A 49 -3.91 2.82 10.28
N SER A 50 -4.13 1.53 10.55
CA SER A 50 -3.63 0.43 9.74
C SER A 50 -4.07 0.53 8.28
N ILE A 51 -5.38 0.73 8.04
CA ILE A 51 -5.92 0.91 6.69
C ILE A 51 -5.24 2.10 5.99
N THR A 52 -5.15 3.24 6.66
CA THR A 52 -4.54 4.43 6.05
C THR A 52 -3.06 4.27 5.75
N GLY A 53 -2.31 3.56 6.60
CA GLY A 53 -0.89 3.25 6.37
C GLY A 53 -0.68 2.38 5.15
N ILE A 54 -1.49 1.32 5.01
CA ILE A 54 -1.45 0.43 3.84
C ILE A 54 -1.78 1.20 2.56
N LEU A 55 -2.85 1.99 2.56
CA LEU A 55 -3.26 2.76 1.37
C LEU A 55 -2.19 3.77 0.95
N LEU A 56 -1.52 4.39 1.92
CA LEU A 56 -0.39 5.28 1.64
C LEU A 56 0.77 4.52 0.99
N ALA A 57 1.13 3.35 1.52
CA ALA A 57 2.18 2.52 0.97
C ALA A 57 1.86 2.04 -0.47
N LEU A 58 0.62 1.62 -0.73
CA LEU A 58 0.15 1.25 -2.07
C LEU A 58 0.22 2.43 -3.06
N ARG A 59 -0.12 3.63 -2.60
CA ARG A 59 0.01 4.84 -3.42
C ARG A 59 1.47 5.14 -3.75
N LYS A 60 2.37 5.06 -2.76
CA LYS A 60 3.81 5.23 -2.97
C LYS A 60 4.38 4.18 -3.92
N PHE A 61 3.91 2.93 -3.85
CA PHE A 61 4.27 1.89 -4.82
C PHE A 61 3.85 2.26 -6.24
N GLU A 62 2.63 2.75 -6.44
CA GLU A 62 2.17 3.21 -7.77
C GLU A 62 3.04 4.35 -8.30
N ASP A 63 3.41 5.31 -7.44
CA ASP A 63 4.30 6.42 -7.81
C ASP A 63 5.74 5.93 -8.10
N LEU A 64 6.28 5.01 -7.31
CA LEU A 64 7.59 4.38 -7.53
C LEU A 64 7.63 3.62 -8.85
N TRP A 65 6.55 2.89 -9.16
CA TRP A 65 6.45 2.08 -10.37
C TRP A 65 6.67 2.92 -11.62
N VAL A 66 5.90 4.01 -11.75
CA VAL A 66 5.98 4.93 -12.91
C VAL A 66 7.26 5.76 -12.91
N SER A 67 7.74 6.17 -11.73
CA SER A 67 8.87 7.09 -11.64
C SER A 67 10.23 6.41 -11.80
N GLN A 68 10.38 5.16 -11.38
CA GLN A 68 11.66 4.44 -11.34
C GLN A 68 11.59 3.05 -12.00
N ILE A 69 10.68 2.17 -11.58
CA ILE A 69 10.70 0.75 -11.97
C ILE A 69 10.55 0.58 -13.49
N GLU A 70 9.59 1.27 -14.11
CA GLU A 70 9.38 1.25 -15.57
C GLU A 70 10.57 1.81 -16.38
N LYS A 71 11.46 2.56 -15.74
CA LYS A 71 12.63 3.17 -16.42
C LYS A 71 13.89 2.30 -16.31
N ILE A 72 14.01 1.51 -15.24
CA ILE A 72 15.15 0.62 -15.01
C ILE A 72 14.91 -0.77 -15.64
N LEU A 73 13.67 -1.26 -15.63
CA LEU A 73 13.28 -2.49 -16.29
C LEU A 73 12.82 -2.19 -17.72
N LEU A 74 13.30 -2.97 -18.71
CA LEU A 74 12.74 -2.89 -20.06
C LEU A 74 11.32 -3.47 -20.03
N LYS A 75 10.48 -3.10 -21.00
CA LYS A 75 9.07 -3.53 -21.03
C LYS A 75 8.92 -5.06 -20.94
N ASP A 76 9.82 -5.80 -21.58
CA ASP A 76 9.82 -7.27 -21.59
C ASP A 76 10.41 -7.88 -20.30
N ASP A 77 11.10 -7.07 -19.49
CA ASP A 77 11.66 -7.46 -18.19
C ASP A 77 10.73 -7.10 -17.02
N LEU A 78 9.54 -6.51 -17.28
CA LEU A 78 8.64 -6.11 -16.21
C LEU A 78 8.02 -7.34 -15.55
N PRO A 79 8.13 -7.49 -14.22
CA PRO A 79 7.56 -8.62 -13.50
C PRO A 79 6.04 -8.65 -13.62
N SER A 80 5.51 -9.81 -14.01
CA SER A 80 4.07 -10.02 -14.20
C SER A 80 3.27 -9.71 -12.93
N GLU A 81 3.83 -10.03 -11.77
CA GLU A 81 3.29 -9.83 -10.44
C GLU A 81 3.16 -8.34 -10.11
N GLY A 82 4.17 -7.55 -10.48
CA GLY A 82 4.16 -6.10 -10.32
C GLY A 82 3.13 -5.43 -11.22
N VAL A 83 3.06 -5.85 -12.49
CA VAL A 83 2.05 -5.36 -13.45
C VAL A 83 0.64 -5.72 -12.99
N ALA A 84 0.43 -6.95 -12.52
CA ALA A 84 -0.84 -7.42 -11.98
C ALA A 84 -1.24 -6.63 -10.73
N LEU A 85 -0.30 -6.38 -9.81
CA LEU A 85 -0.54 -5.57 -8.63
C LEU A 85 -0.91 -4.13 -9.00
N LEU A 86 -0.18 -3.50 -9.92
CA LEU A 86 -0.48 -2.14 -10.38
C LEU A 86 -1.87 -2.06 -11.01
N THR A 87 -2.22 -3.04 -11.85
CA THR A 87 -3.54 -3.14 -12.48
C THR A 87 -4.63 -3.28 -11.43
N GLU A 88 -4.42 -4.14 -10.42
CA GLU A 88 -5.35 -4.31 -9.31
C GLU A 88 -5.55 -3.02 -8.51
N ILE A 89 -4.46 -2.31 -8.16
CA ILE A 89 -4.49 -1.02 -7.43
C ILE A 89 -5.27 0.03 -8.22
N LYS A 90 -5.05 0.11 -9.55
CA LYS A 90 -5.75 1.04 -10.44
C LYS A 90 -7.24 0.70 -10.56
N ASN A 91 -7.58 -0.57 -10.74
CA ASN A 91 -8.97 -1.04 -10.82
C ASN A 91 -9.75 -0.77 -9.52
N ARG A 92 -9.08 -0.93 -8.38
CA ARG A 92 -9.63 -0.57 -7.06
C ARG A 92 -9.60 0.92 -6.77
N LYS A 93 -9.06 1.77 -7.66
CA LYS A 93 -9.04 3.24 -7.52
C LYS A 93 -8.38 3.72 -6.22
N ILE A 94 -7.33 3.03 -5.76
CA ILE A 94 -6.61 3.35 -4.51
C ILE A 94 -6.13 4.80 -4.48
N ARG A 95 -5.57 5.30 -5.60
CA ARG A 95 -5.18 6.71 -5.78
C ARG A 95 -6.29 7.69 -5.41
N LYS A 96 -7.51 7.47 -5.90
CA LYS A 96 -8.67 8.32 -5.62
C LYS A 96 -9.07 8.26 -4.15
N PHE A 97 -8.98 7.08 -3.53
CA PHE A 97 -9.23 6.91 -2.11
C PHE A 97 -8.21 7.70 -1.27
N CYS A 98 -6.92 7.57 -1.55
CA CYS A 98 -5.87 8.31 -0.83
C CYS A 98 -6.08 9.82 -0.91
N ASN A 99 -6.48 10.33 -2.08
CA ASN A 99 -6.80 11.75 -2.26
C ASN A 99 -8.03 12.22 -1.44
N ILE A 100 -8.86 11.31 -0.93
CA ILE A 100 -9.99 11.64 -0.05
C ILE A 100 -9.57 11.55 1.41
N VAL A 101 -8.88 10.47 1.79
CA VAL A 101 -8.69 10.09 3.20
C VAL A 101 -7.39 10.63 3.79
N ILE A 102 -6.37 10.84 2.97
CA ILE A 102 -5.06 11.32 3.42
C ILE A 102 -4.96 12.82 3.17
N ALA A 103 -4.89 13.59 4.26
CA ALA A 103 -4.97 15.05 4.22
C ALA A 103 -3.91 15.71 3.32
N HIS A 104 -2.71 15.14 3.25
CA HIS A 104 -1.65 15.64 2.36
C HIS A 104 -2.05 15.64 0.89
N TYR A 105 -2.88 14.67 0.47
CA TYR A 105 -3.36 14.51 -0.92
C TYR A 105 -4.78 15.09 -1.13
N ALA A 106 -5.41 15.61 -0.09
CA ALA A 106 -6.76 16.17 -0.18
C ALA A 106 -6.75 17.50 -0.94
N LYS A 107 -7.69 17.66 -1.89
CA LYS A 107 -7.88 18.93 -2.63
C LYS A 107 -8.14 20.12 -1.71
N ASN A 108 -8.87 19.89 -0.61
CA ASN A 108 -9.12 20.90 0.40
C ASN A 108 -8.56 20.44 1.74
N LYS A 109 -7.36 20.91 2.07
CA LYS A 109 -6.59 20.50 3.26
C LYS A 109 -7.28 20.86 4.59
N PHE A 110 -8.20 21.83 4.56
CA PHE A 110 -8.93 22.36 5.70
C PHE A 110 -10.33 21.75 5.87
N SER A 111 -10.77 20.86 4.97
CA SER A 111 -12.03 20.14 5.14
C SER A 111 -11.99 19.21 6.37
N PRO A 112 -13.16 18.94 6.99
CA PRO A 112 -13.25 17.99 8.10
C PRO A 112 -12.67 16.63 7.68
N LYS A 113 -11.91 16.00 8.59
CA LYS A 113 -11.27 14.71 8.32
C LYS A 113 -12.32 13.66 8.03
N THR A 114 -12.04 12.78 7.07
CA THR A 114 -12.95 11.69 6.71
C THR A 114 -13.30 10.85 7.94
N SER A 115 -14.60 10.61 8.16
CA SER A 115 -15.08 9.77 9.26
C SER A 115 -14.71 8.30 9.04
N ILE A 116 -14.76 7.50 10.11
CA ILE A 116 -14.50 6.05 10.02
C ILE A 116 -15.52 5.37 9.10
N GLN A 117 -16.80 5.69 9.27
CA GLN A 117 -17.89 5.15 8.44
C GLN A 117 -17.64 5.43 6.96
N LYS A 118 -17.11 6.63 6.64
CA LYS A 118 -16.80 6.98 5.26
C LYS A 118 -15.61 6.21 4.70
N ILE A 119 -14.61 5.88 5.52
CA ILE A 119 -13.48 5.03 5.13
C ILE A 119 -13.97 3.60 4.83
N GLU A 120 -14.83 3.05 5.69
CA GLU A 120 -15.45 1.72 5.50
C GLU A 120 -16.29 1.68 4.21
N GLU A 121 -17.15 2.67 3.97
CA GLU A 121 -17.92 2.79 2.72
C GLU A 121 -17.02 2.84 1.48
N LEU A 122 -15.91 3.57 1.56
CA LEU A 122 -14.98 3.68 0.45
C LEU A 122 -14.27 2.35 0.21
N LEU A 123 -13.88 1.62 1.25
CA LEU A 123 -13.26 0.30 1.11
C LEU A 123 -14.22 -0.71 0.49
N PHE A 124 -15.49 -0.67 0.91
CA PHE A 124 -16.56 -1.46 0.32
C PHE A 124 -16.69 -1.20 -1.19
N LYS A 125 -16.68 0.08 -1.59
CA LYS A 125 -16.69 0.48 -3.02
C LYS A 125 -15.46 0.02 -3.82
N GLN A 126 -14.39 -0.39 -3.15
CA GLN A 126 -13.19 -0.97 -3.76
C GLN A 126 -13.22 -2.50 -3.83
N GLY A 127 -14.35 -3.11 -3.45
CA GLY A 127 -14.54 -4.56 -3.46
C GLY A 127 -14.02 -5.26 -2.21
N PHE A 128 -13.84 -4.55 -1.10
CA PHE A 128 -13.53 -5.14 0.19
C PHE A 128 -14.76 -5.09 1.10
N GLU A 129 -15.44 -6.22 1.26
CA GLU A 129 -16.67 -6.26 2.07
C GLU A 129 -16.42 -5.93 3.56
N THR A 130 -15.21 -6.14 4.05
CA THR A 130 -14.81 -5.85 5.43
C THR A 130 -13.37 -5.37 5.53
N ASP A 131 -13.05 -4.67 6.61
CA ASP A 131 -11.69 -4.28 6.96
C ASP A 131 -10.76 -5.49 7.09
N ASP A 132 -11.26 -6.61 7.64
CA ASP A 132 -10.50 -7.87 7.77
C ASP A 132 -10.12 -8.44 6.39
N LYS A 133 -11.04 -8.42 5.42
CA LYS A 133 -10.76 -8.85 4.04
C LYS A 133 -9.69 -7.97 3.39
N PHE A 134 -9.76 -6.66 3.58
CA PHE A 134 -8.73 -5.74 3.11
C PHE A 134 -7.37 -6.04 3.74
N LEU A 135 -7.30 -6.18 5.07
CA LEU A 135 -6.07 -6.45 5.79
C LEU A 135 -5.45 -7.80 5.39
N LEU A 136 -6.27 -8.85 5.23
CA LEU A 136 -5.77 -10.16 4.80
C LEU A 136 -5.27 -10.17 3.35
N TRP A 137 -5.93 -9.44 2.45
CA TRP A 137 -5.52 -9.30 1.06
C TRP A 137 -4.08 -8.75 0.92
N THR A 138 -3.63 -7.88 1.83
CA THR A 138 -2.28 -7.32 1.78
C THR A 138 -1.15 -8.35 1.95
N LYS A 139 -1.43 -9.58 2.40
CA LYS A 139 -0.45 -10.67 2.34
C LYS A 139 0.03 -10.91 0.92
N GLY A 140 -0.90 -11.01 -0.03
CA GLY A 140 -0.56 -11.20 -1.44
C GLY A 140 0.10 -9.98 -2.07
N VAL A 141 -0.20 -8.77 -1.58
CA VAL A 141 0.48 -7.53 -2.02
C VAL A 141 1.97 -7.58 -1.70
N ILE A 142 2.34 -7.93 -0.46
CA ILE A 142 3.74 -8.02 -0.04
C ILE A 142 4.48 -9.04 -0.91
N SER A 143 3.92 -10.23 -1.10
CA SER A 143 4.54 -11.26 -1.95
C SER A 143 4.75 -10.80 -3.40
N LYS A 144 3.81 -10.04 -3.98
CA LYS A 144 3.98 -9.47 -5.32
C LYS A 144 5.08 -8.40 -5.35
N MET A 145 5.19 -7.54 -4.34
CA MET A 145 6.26 -6.54 -4.24
C MET A 145 7.64 -7.17 -4.05
N GLU A 146 7.72 -8.26 -3.29
CA GLU A 146 8.94 -9.04 -3.07
C GLU A 146 9.50 -9.58 -4.39
N VAL A 147 8.66 -10.16 -5.25
CA VAL A 147 9.08 -10.61 -6.59
C VAL A 147 9.67 -9.47 -7.42
N VAL A 148 9.05 -8.27 -7.38
CA VAL A 148 9.55 -7.09 -8.09
C VAL A 148 10.92 -6.68 -7.56
N ARG A 149 11.08 -6.64 -6.24
CA ARG A 149 12.34 -6.30 -5.57
C ARG A 149 13.45 -7.26 -5.98
N ASP A 150 13.18 -8.56 -5.93
CA ASP A 150 14.19 -9.59 -6.19
C ASP A 150 14.67 -9.57 -7.65
N ILE A 151 13.78 -9.23 -8.60
CA ILE A 151 14.16 -9.05 -10.00
C ILE A 151 15.06 -7.82 -10.19
N ILE A 152 14.77 -6.71 -9.50
CA ILE A 152 15.64 -5.53 -9.50
C ILE A 152 17.01 -5.89 -8.93
N ALA A 153 17.05 -6.57 -7.78
CA ALA A 153 18.29 -6.98 -7.13
C ALA A 153 19.13 -7.88 -8.03
N LYS A 154 18.52 -8.90 -8.64
CA LYS A 154 19.20 -9.81 -9.58
C LYS A 154 19.76 -9.07 -10.80
N LYS A 155 18.99 -8.14 -11.38
CA LYS A 155 19.40 -7.42 -12.60
C LYS A 155 20.55 -6.44 -12.36
N TYR A 156 20.61 -5.85 -11.17
CA TYR A 156 21.58 -4.81 -10.82
C TYR A 156 22.65 -5.28 -9.82
N ASN A 157 22.63 -6.56 -9.44
CA ASN A 157 23.55 -7.18 -8.48
C ASN A 157 23.60 -6.45 -7.13
N LEU A 158 22.41 -6.27 -6.54
CA LEU A 158 22.17 -5.66 -5.22
C LEU A 158 21.97 -6.72 -4.14
#